data_AF-A0A7Y2IG72-F1
#
_entry.id   AF-A0A7Y2IG72-F1
#
_cell.length_a   1.000
_cell.length_b   1.000
_cell.length_c   1.000
_cell.angle_alpha   90.00
_cell.angle_beta   90.00
_cell.angle_gamma   90.00
#
_symmetry.space_group_name_H-M   'P 1'
#
loop_
_entity.id
_entity.type
_entity.pdbx_description
1 polymer ?
#
loop_
_entity_poly.entity_id
_entity_poly.type
_entity_poly.pdbx_seq_one_letter_code
_entity_poly.pdbx_strand_id
1 'polypeptide(L)'
;MKLRNVLFASAVAALAMTAAACVADDPNPVQDALDAAAEQALAGGLQPGATIVFTGDEFSFTPMEVQAAPGHYFATFTNVGAIKHDITFADGTQVVAEPGEVVEFELDVPPEGLSFICEIPGHADAGMVGEIFTGTAPAVDLVAAAVGADEKIEPDESAPPYAPMDPRAPQRGEGPGITLIEGGADGGGDLIDVELVMTERLMTIADG
;
A
#
# COMPACT_ATOMS: atom_id res chain seq x y z
N MET A 1 57.15 -7.33 68.46
CA MET A 1 58.01 -7.90 67.41
C MET A 1 57.12 -8.35 66.26
N LYS A 2 57.18 -7.66 65.10
CA LYS A 2 56.61 -8.02 63.78
C LYS A 2 55.07 -8.11 63.67
N LEU A 3 54.37 -7.68 62.62
CA LEU A 3 54.56 -6.77 61.50
C LEU A 3 53.12 -6.54 60.93
N ARG A 4 52.78 -5.30 60.58
CA ARG A 4 51.78 -4.79 59.62
C ARG A 4 50.86 -5.80 58.89
N ASN A 5 49.55 -5.51 58.82
CA ASN A 5 48.77 -5.77 57.60
C ASN A 5 47.73 -4.66 57.34
N VAL A 6 47.78 -4.16 56.11
CA VAL A 6 47.06 -3.00 55.56
C VAL A 6 45.73 -3.47 54.96
N LEU A 7 44.76 -2.54 54.94
CA LEU A 7 43.47 -2.58 54.24
C LEU A 7 43.56 -3.22 52.83
N PHE A 8 42.47 -3.82 52.35
CA PHE A 8 41.84 -3.44 51.07
C PHE A 8 40.41 -4.00 51.01
N ALA A 9 39.43 -3.10 50.96
CA ALA A 9 38.03 -3.39 50.72
C ALA A 9 37.85 -3.86 49.27
N SER A 10 37.31 -5.06 49.07
CA SER A 10 36.88 -5.53 47.74
C SER A 10 35.49 -4.98 47.45
N ALA A 11 35.42 -3.94 46.63
CA ALA A 11 34.21 -3.55 45.94
C ALA A 11 34.01 -4.52 44.76
N VAL A 12 32.98 -5.35 44.84
CA VAL A 12 32.52 -6.19 43.73
C VAL A 12 31.80 -5.26 42.74
N ALA A 13 32.51 -4.81 41.71
CA ALA A 13 31.89 -4.17 40.56
C ALA A 13 31.27 -5.27 39.68
N ALA A 14 29.96 -5.45 39.77
CA ALA A 14 29.20 -6.22 38.80
C ALA A 14 29.19 -5.44 37.48
N LEU A 15 30.10 -5.80 36.57
CA LEU A 15 30.10 -5.32 35.20
C LEU A 15 28.97 -6.03 34.45
N ALA A 16 27.81 -5.37 34.34
CA ALA A 16 26.74 -5.79 33.45
C ALA A 16 27.23 -5.66 32.00
N MET A 17 27.64 -6.78 31.41
CA MET A 17 27.80 -6.91 29.96
C MET A 17 26.40 -6.88 29.35
N THR A 18 25.95 -5.68 28.95
CA THR A 18 24.94 -5.53 27.92
C THR A 18 25.58 -6.00 26.61
N ALA A 19 25.42 -7.28 26.29
CA ALA A 19 25.59 -7.75 24.92
C ALA A 19 24.44 -7.15 24.11
N ALA A 20 24.68 -6.00 23.49
CA ALA A 20 23.93 -5.62 22.31
C ALA A 20 24.24 -6.70 21.27
N ALA A 21 23.31 -7.65 21.11
CA ALA A 21 23.35 -8.59 20.02
C ALA A 21 23.14 -7.77 18.74
N CYS A 22 24.23 -7.31 18.14
CA CYS A 22 24.25 -7.07 16.71
C CYS A 22 24.09 -8.44 16.05
N VAL A 23 22.83 -8.81 15.76
CA VAL A 23 22.59 -9.65 14.59
C VAL A 23 23.22 -8.86 13.44
N ALA A 24 24.35 -9.36 12.92
CA ALA A 24 24.72 -9.03 11.57
C ALA A 24 23.64 -9.70 10.72
N ASP A 25 22.76 -8.90 10.11
CA ASP A 25 21.93 -9.38 9.01
C ASP A 25 22.86 -10.06 8.01
N ASP A 26 22.67 -11.37 7.80
CA ASP A 26 23.26 -12.02 6.64
C ASP A 26 22.70 -11.29 5.41
N PRO A 27 23.55 -10.91 4.44
CA PRO A 27 23.08 -10.15 3.28
C PRO A 27 21.98 -10.93 2.56
N ASN A 28 20.77 -10.38 2.58
CA ASN A 28 19.62 -10.94 1.90
C ASN A 28 19.21 -9.99 0.77
N PRO A 29 19.67 -10.25 -0.47
CA PRO A 29 19.48 -9.31 -1.59
C PRO A 29 18.01 -9.04 -1.90
N VAL A 30 17.12 -9.99 -1.60
CA VAL A 30 15.67 -9.80 -1.77
C VAL A 30 15.12 -8.81 -0.74
N GLN A 31 15.54 -8.93 0.52
CA GLN A 31 15.12 -8.00 1.56
C GLN A 31 15.70 -6.61 1.33
N ASP A 32 16.98 -6.53 0.94
CA ASP A 32 17.63 -5.27 0.60
C ASP A 32 16.91 -4.55 -0.55
N ALA A 33 16.44 -5.29 -1.57
CA ALA A 33 15.68 -4.72 -2.68
C ALA A 33 14.29 -4.23 -2.26
N LEU A 34 13.60 -4.96 -1.39
CA LEU A 34 12.30 -4.54 -0.83
C LEU A 34 12.42 -3.26 -0.02
N ASP A 35 13.43 -3.17 0.84
CA ASP A 35 13.65 -1.99 1.68
C ASP A 35 14.03 -0.77 0.82
N ALA A 36 14.88 -0.96 -0.20
CA ALA A 36 15.24 0.11 -1.13
C ALA A 36 14.07 0.59 -1.99
N ALA A 37 13.23 -0.32 -2.50
CA ALA A 37 12.04 0.03 -3.26
C ALA A 37 11.01 0.80 -2.40
N ALA A 38 10.84 0.40 -1.14
CA ALA A 38 9.97 1.10 -0.19
C ALA A 38 10.51 2.50 0.16
N GLU A 39 11.81 2.64 0.36
CA GLU A 39 12.44 3.95 0.61
C GLU A 39 12.31 4.88 -0.60
N GLN A 40 12.47 4.35 -1.82
CA GLN A 40 12.23 5.09 -3.05
C GLN A 40 10.77 5.53 -3.20
N ALA A 41 9.80 4.68 -2.83
CA ALA A 41 8.37 5.03 -2.88
C ALA A 41 8.03 6.22 -1.98
N LEU A 42 8.81 6.43 -0.91
CA LEU A 42 8.67 7.55 0.03
C LEU A 42 9.53 8.77 -0.36
N ALA A 43 10.47 8.59 -1.29
CA ALA A 43 11.36 9.64 -1.74
C ALA A 43 10.67 10.56 -2.75
N GLY A 44 10.95 11.87 -2.66
CA GLY A 44 10.59 12.81 -3.72
C GLY A 44 11.37 12.56 -5.01
N GLY A 45 10.94 13.19 -6.11
CA GLY A 45 11.41 12.94 -7.47
C GLY A 45 12.92 12.69 -7.68
N LEU A 46 13.23 11.52 -8.23
CA LEU A 46 14.57 11.07 -8.57
C LEU A 46 15.19 11.95 -9.66
N GLN A 47 16.50 12.20 -9.55
CA GLN A 47 17.27 12.97 -10.53
C GLN A 47 18.02 12.04 -11.49
N PRO A 48 18.33 12.47 -12.73
CA PRO A 48 19.02 11.63 -13.71
C PRO A 48 20.38 11.12 -13.17
N GLY A 49 20.73 9.89 -13.52
CA GLY A 49 21.89 9.17 -13.03
C GLY A 49 21.68 8.45 -11.69
N ALA A 50 20.51 8.57 -11.07
CA ALA A 50 20.11 7.74 -9.93
C ALA A 50 19.78 6.30 -10.36
N THR A 51 19.74 5.40 -9.38
CA THR A 51 19.23 4.03 -9.55
C THR A 51 17.75 3.98 -9.20
N ILE A 52 16.92 3.47 -10.10
CA ILE A 52 15.51 3.16 -9.89
C ILE A 52 15.40 1.69 -9.50
N VAL A 53 14.89 1.41 -8.30
CA VAL A 53 14.71 0.06 -7.79
C VAL A 53 13.26 -0.37 -7.97
N PHE A 54 13.06 -1.47 -8.70
CA PHE A 54 11.79 -2.13 -8.88
C PHE A 54 11.81 -3.50 -8.20
N THR A 55 10.71 -3.84 -7.56
CA THR A 55 10.42 -5.20 -7.11
C THR A 55 9.09 -5.65 -7.70
N GLY A 56 8.94 -6.95 -7.94
CA GLY A 56 7.69 -7.53 -8.44
C GLY A 56 7.36 -8.85 -7.75
N ASP A 57 6.09 -9.00 -7.36
CA ASP A 57 5.50 -10.23 -6.87
C ASP A 57 4.37 -10.71 -7.78
N GLU A 58 3.59 -11.70 -7.35
CA GLU A 58 2.61 -12.40 -8.20
C GLU A 58 1.70 -11.46 -8.99
N PHE A 59 1.30 -10.30 -8.45
CA PHE A 59 0.36 -9.40 -9.13
C PHE A 59 0.66 -7.91 -8.95
N SER A 60 1.82 -7.55 -8.42
CA SER A 60 2.13 -6.15 -8.14
C SER A 60 3.59 -5.78 -8.39
N PHE A 61 3.80 -4.49 -8.64
CA PHE A 61 5.12 -3.87 -8.60
C PHE A 61 5.24 -3.01 -7.35
N THR A 62 6.43 -2.98 -6.75
CA THR A 62 6.77 -1.98 -5.74
C THR A 62 8.06 -1.27 -6.15
N PRO A 63 8.03 0.07 -6.30
CA PRO A 63 6.83 0.92 -6.34
C PRO A 63 5.99 0.72 -7.62
N MET A 64 4.69 0.98 -7.54
CA MET A 64 3.81 1.09 -8.73
C MET A 64 3.94 2.45 -9.42
N GLU A 65 4.38 3.47 -8.70
CA GLU A 65 4.52 4.84 -9.18
C GLU A 65 5.91 5.37 -8.84
N VAL A 66 6.63 5.89 -9.84
CA VAL A 66 7.96 6.47 -9.66
C VAL A 66 7.97 7.91 -10.15
N GLN A 67 8.32 8.84 -9.27
CA GLN A 67 8.63 10.21 -9.69
C GLN A 67 10.10 10.30 -10.12
N ALA A 68 10.35 10.70 -11.37
CA ALA A 68 11.72 10.86 -11.88
C ALA A 68 11.78 12.00 -12.90
N ALA A 69 12.75 12.91 -12.80
CA ALA A 69 12.95 13.91 -13.85
C ALA A 69 13.31 13.25 -15.20
N PRO A 70 13.09 13.91 -16.35
CA PRO A 70 13.48 13.33 -17.63
C PRO A 70 15.00 13.13 -17.73
N GLY A 71 15.45 11.97 -18.21
CA GLY A 71 16.87 11.67 -18.38
C GLY A 71 17.22 10.18 -18.31
N HIS A 72 18.53 9.91 -18.25
CA HIS A 72 19.10 8.55 -18.17
C HIS A 72 19.18 8.08 -16.71
N TYR A 73 18.83 6.82 -16.47
CA TYR A 73 18.84 6.18 -15.15
C TYR A 73 19.49 4.79 -15.22
N PHE A 74 20.05 4.37 -14.08
CA PHE A 74 20.28 2.96 -13.81
C PHE A 74 19.02 2.37 -13.19
N ALA A 75 18.75 1.10 -13.39
CA ALA A 75 17.60 0.44 -12.80
C ALA A 75 17.94 -0.99 -12.35
N THR A 76 17.25 -1.44 -11.31
CA THR A 76 17.27 -2.82 -10.86
C THR A 76 15.86 -3.35 -10.79
N PHE A 77 15.64 -4.57 -11.26
CA PHE A 77 14.38 -5.30 -11.09
C PHE A 77 14.64 -6.57 -10.31
N THR A 78 13.99 -6.71 -9.16
CA THR A 78 14.04 -7.93 -8.34
C THR A 78 12.70 -8.62 -8.36
N ASN A 79 12.70 -9.88 -8.79
CA ASN A 79 11.52 -10.71 -8.66
C ASN A 79 11.49 -11.35 -7.27
N VAL A 80 10.57 -10.90 -6.43
CA VAL A 80 10.36 -11.40 -5.06
C VAL A 80 9.26 -12.45 -4.98
N GLY A 81 8.57 -12.70 -6.10
CA GLY A 81 7.51 -13.70 -6.24
C GLY A 81 8.02 -15.12 -6.47
N ALA A 82 7.08 -16.05 -6.57
CA ALA A 82 7.34 -17.49 -6.71
C ALA A 82 7.43 -17.96 -8.18
N ILE A 83 7.04 -17.11 -9.14
CA ILE A 83 7.11 -17.40 -10.57
C ILE A 83 7.93 -16.33 -11.28
N LYS A 84 8.33 -16.56 -12.54
CA LYS A 84 9.00 -15.52 -13.34
C LYS A 84 8.12 -14.27 -13.45
N HIS A 85 8.74 -13.11 -13.58
CA HIS A 85 8.07 -11.84 -13.87
C HIS A 85 8.88 -11.04 -14.88
N ASP A 86 8.20 -10.12 -15.57
CA ASP A 86 8.86 -9.15 -16.43
C ASP A 86 8.42 -7.72 -16.12
N ILE A 87 9.28 -6.77 -16.46
CA ILE A 87 8.94 -5.37 -16.62
C ILE A 87 9.05 -5.06 -18.11
N THR A 88 7.90 -4.80 -18.72
CA THR A 88 7.78 -4.40 -20.12
C THR A 88 7.32 -2.95 -20.18
N PHE A 89 8.17 -2.08 -20.69
CA PHE A 89 7.89 -0.66 -20.86
C PHE A 89 7.13 -0.41 -22.17
N ALA A 90 6.37 0.69 -22.22
CA ALA A 90 5.58 1.07 -23.40
C ALA A 90 6.42 1.30 -24.67
N ASP A 91 7.73 1.53 -24.53
CA ASP A 91 8.68 1.67 -25.65
C ASP A 91 9.10 0.31 -26.27
N GLY A 92 8.66 -0.80 -25.67
CA GLY A 92 8.98 -2.17 -26.08
C GLY A 92 10.22 -2.77 -25.39
N THR A 93 10.85 -2.06 -24.47
CA THR A 93 11.93 -2.59 -23.63
C THR A 93 11.36 -3.62 -22.65
N GLN A 94 11.94 -4.82 -22.61
CA GLN A 94 11.50 -5.91 -21.73
C GLN A 94 12.67 -6.44 -20.90
N VAL A 95 12.45 -6.57 -19.60
CA VAL A 95 13.39 -7.11 -18.62
C VAL A 95 12.71 -8.28 -17.90
N VAL A 96 13.28 -9.48 -17.99
CA VAL A 96 12.71 -10.71 -17.40
C VAL A 96 13.56 -11.14 -16.22
N ALA A 97 12.94 -11.54 -15.12
CA ALA A 97 13.59 -12.07 -13.91
C ALA A 97 12.92 -13.36 -13.41
N GLU A 98 13.72 -14.39 -13.16
CA GLU A 98 13.33 -15.64 -12.49
C GLU A 98 13.08 -15.39 -10.97
N PRO A 99 12.41 -16.31 -10.25
CA PRO A 99 12.18 -16.14 -8.81
C PRO A 99 13.46 -15.89 -8.01
N GLY A 100 13.50 -14.78 -7.26
CA GLY A 100 14.66 -14.34 -6.48
C GLY A 100 15.80 -13.72 -7.30
N GLU A 101 15.63 -13.57 -8.62
CA GLU A 101 16.63 -12.96 -9.49
C GLU A 101 16.58 -11.42 -9.39
N VAL A 102 17.77 -10.82 -9.42
CA VAL A 102 17.98 -9.37 -9.55
C VAL A 102 18.59 -9.11 -10.92
N VAL A 103 17.95 -8.25 -11.71
CA VAL A 103 18.41 -7.85 -13.04
C VAL A 103 18.70 -6.36 -13.06
N GLU A 104 19.89 -5.98 -13.49
CA GLU A 104 20.30 -4.58 -13.67
C GLU A 104 20.15 -4.17 -15.13
N PHE A 105 19.63 -2.96 -15.38
CA PHE A 105 19.43 -2.42 -16.72
C PHE A 105 19.53 -0.89 -16.73
N GLU A 106 19.61 -0.30 -17.92
CA GLU A 106 19.57 1.16 -18.11
C GLU A 106 18.21 1.56 -18.66
N LEU A 107 17.72 2.73 -18.24
CA LEU A 107 16.41 3.24 -18.59
C LEU A 107 16.46 4.72 -18.97
N ASP A 108 15.81 5.06 -20.07
CA ASP A 108 15.64 6.42 -20.57
C ASP A 108 14.24 6.93 -20.24
N VAL A 109 14.11 7.87 -19.31
CA VAL A 109 12.82 8.46 -18.95
C VAL A 109 12.55 9.69 -19.83
N PRO A 110 11.57 9.65 -20.73
CA PRO A 110 11.23 10.75 -21.61
C PRO A 110 10.39 11.80 -20.86
N PRO A 111 10.27 13.04 -21.39
CA PRO A 111 9.51 14.11 -20.74
C PRO A 111 8.06 13.80 -20.40
N GLU A 112 7.43 12.88 -21.10
CA GLU A 112 6.06 12.42 -20.89
C GLU A 112 5.92 11.30 -19.83
N GLY A 113 7.02 10.71 -19.37
CA GLY A 113 6.99 9.53 -18.50
C GLY A 113 6.89 8.20 -19.26
N LEU A 114 6.85 7.09 -18.53
CA LEU A 114 6.75 5.72 -19.07
C LEU A 114 5.76 4.91 -18.26
N SER A 115 4.87 4.18 -18.92
CA SER A 115 4.16 3.08 -18.27
C SER A 115 4.93 1.77 -18.45
N PHE A 116 4.74 0.87 -17.50
CA PHE A 116 5.29 -0.48 -17.54
C PHE A 116 4.28 -1.51 -17.01
N ILE A 117 4.34 -2.72 -17.54
CA ILE A 117 3.44 -3.83 -17.21
C ILE A 117 4.22 -5.15 -17.09
N CYS A 118 3.59 -6.14 -16.47
CA CYS A 118 3.99 -7.54 -16.63
C CYS A 118 3.18 -8.18 -17.77
N GLU A 119 3.84 -8.71 -18.80
CA GLU A 119 3.19 -9.32 -19.97
C GLU A 119 2.72 -10.76 -19.73
N ILE A 120 2.98 -11.33 -18.56
CA ILE A 120 2.48 -12.66 -18.20
C ILE A 120 0.95 -12.65 -18.26
N PRO A 121 0.32 -13.62 -18.97
CA PRO A 121 -1.13 -13.62 -19.19
C PRO A 121 -1.93 -13.43 -17.89
N GLY A 122 -2.77 -12.39 -17.87
CA GLY A 122 -3.63 -12.06 -16.74
C GLY A 122 -3.01 -11.19 -15.64
N HIS A 123 -1.70 -10.92 -15.66
CA HIS A 123 -1.04 -10.12 -14.60
C HIS A 123 -1.39 -8.64 -14.69
N ALA A 124 -1.25 -8.04 -15.87
CA ALA A 124 -1.66 -6.65 -16.09
C ALA A 124 -3.18 -6.48 -15.84
N ASP A 125 -4.01 -7.43 -16.28
CA ASP A 125 -5.46 -7.44 -16.02
C ASP A 125 -5.79 -7.53 -14.51
N ALA A 126 -4.91 -8.16 -13.73
CA ALA A 126 -5.02 -8.25 -12.27
C ALA A 126 -4.45 -7.02 -11.54
N GLY A 127 -3.86 -6.06 -12.26
CA GLY A 127 -3.33 -4.81 -11.70
C GLY A 127 -1.80 -4.73 -11.62
N MET A 128 -1.07 -5.67 -12.21
CA MET A 128 0.40 -5.63 -12.28
C MET A 128 0.88 -4.63 -13.35
N VAL A 129 0.66 -3.36 -13.06
CA VAL A 129 0.97 -2.19 -13.90
C VAL A 129 1.64 -1.12 -13.05
N GLY A 130 2.45 -0.28 -13.67
CA GLY A 130 3.05 0.87 -13.01
C GLY A 130 3.41 2.01 -13.97
N GLU A 131 3.81 3.13 -13.40
CA GLU A 131 4.09 4.36 -14.13
C GLU A 131 5.31 5.10 -13.54
N ILE A 132 6.14 5.64 -14.43
CA ILE A 132 7.18 6.61 -14.15
C ILE A 132 6.70 7.96 -14.70
N PHE A 133 6.51 8.95 -13.83
CA PHE A 133 6.05 10.28 -14.24
C PHE A 133 7.12 11.34 -13.95
N THR A 134 7.19 12.36 -14.80
CA THR A 134 8.25 13.38 -14.80
C THR A 134 7.84 14.74 -14.25
N GLY A 135 6.56 14.92 -13.98
CA GLY A 135 6.03 16.09 -13.27
C GLY A 135 6.02 15.89 -11.76
N THR A 136 5.53 16.89 -11.03
CA THR A 136 4.78 16.56 -9.83
C THR A 136 3.64 15.67 -10.31
N ALA A 137 3.64 14.36 -9.98
CA ALA A 137 2.37 13.65 -9.99
C ALA A 137 1.40 14.52 -9.21
N PRO A 138 0.09 14.43 -9.45
CA PRO A 138 -0.78 14.75 -8.35
C PRO A 138 -0.17 14.02 -7.17
N ALA A 139 0.18 14.74 -6.09
CA ALA A 139 0.19 14.03 -4.83
C ALA A 139 -1.08 13.19 -4.90
N VAL A 140 -1.01 11.92 -4.55
CA VAL A 140 -2.15 11.36 -3.83
C VAL A 140 -2.25 12.19 -2.56
N ASP A 141 -2.68 13.43 -2.74
CA ASP A 141 -3.57 14.10 -1.86
C ASP A 141 -4.59 12.98 -1.65
N LEU A 142 -4.58 12.45 -0.45
CA LEU A 142 -5.79 11.96 0.15
C LEU A 142 -6.73 13.18 0.23
N VAL A 143 -7.04 13.80 -0.92
CA VAL A 143 -8.12 14.71 -1.13
C VAL A 143 -9.32 13.82 -0.92
N ALA A 144 -9.94 13.99 0.24
CA ALA A 144 -11.37 14.21 0.24
C ALA A 144 -11.71 14.95 -1.06
N ALA A 145 -12.32 14.24 -2.01
CA ALA A 145 -12.56 14.69 -3.37
C ALA A 145 -12.91 16.18 -3.37
N ALA A 146 -11.96 17.01 -3.78
CA ALA A 146 -12.22 18.42 -4.01
C ALA A 146 -13.00 18.49 -5.31
N VAL A 147 -14.33 18.34 -5.18
CA VAL A 147 -15.31 18.94 -6.09
C VAL A 147 -14.80 20.32 -6.48
N GLY A 148 -14.68 20.57 -7.78
CA GLY A 148 -14.08 21.78 -8.33
C GLY A 148 -14.54 23.03 -7.58
N ALA A 149 -13.58 23.78 -7.05
CA ALA A 149 -13.81 24.93 -6.17
C ALA A 149 -14.49 26.15 -6.85
N ASP A 150 -15.07 26.00 -8.04
CA ASP A 150 -15.80 27.05 -8.73
C ASP A 150 -17.14 26.60 -9.36
N GLU A 151 -17.51 25.33 -9.23
CA GLU A 151 -18.85 24.91 -9.67
C GLU A 151 -19.87 25.27 -8.59
N LYS A 152 -20.61 26.35 -8.84
CA LYS A 152 -21.75 26.74 -8.00
C LYS A 152 -22.80 25.65 -8.12
N ILE A 153 -22.86 24.78 -7.13
CA ILE A 153 -23.97 23.86 -6.93
C ILE A 153 -25.18 24.72 -6.56
N GLU A 154 -26.01 25.01 -7.55
CA GLU A 154 -27.29 25.69 -7.32
C GLU A 154 -28.19 24.77 -6.48
N PRO A 155 -28.82 25.27 -5.41
CA PRO A 155 -29.71 24.45 -4.59
C PRO A 155 -30.92 24.02 -5.41
N ASP A 156 -31.21 22.73 -5.44
CA ASP A 156 -32.46 22.21 -5.97
C ASP A 156 -33.60 22.56 -5.00
N GLU A 157 -34.46 23.50 -5.40
CA GLU A 157 -35.63 23.93 -4.62
C GLU A 157 -36.66 22.80 -4.45
N SER A 158 -36.57 21.73 -5.24
CA SER A 158 -37.41 20.53 -5.13
C SER A 158 -36.80 19.45 -4.23
N ALA A 159 -35.56 19.64 -3.75
CA ALA A 159 -34.91 18.67 -2.89
C ALA A 159 -35.58 18.65 -1.51
N PRO A 160 -35.85 17.46 -0.95
CA PRO A 160 -36.30 17.37 0.43
C PRO A 160 -35.24 17.96 1.36
N PRO A 161 -35.65 18.63 2.46
CA PRO A 161 -34.70 19.16 3.42
C PRO A 161 -33.83 18.03 3.97
N TYR A 162 -32.54 18.31 4.14
CA TYR A 162 -31.61 17.35 4.74
C TYR A 162 -32.11 16.94 6.14
N ALA A 163 -32.33 15.63 6.31
CA ALA A 163 -32.65 15.04 7.60
C ALA A 163 -31.34 14.50 8.22
N PRO A 164 -30.80 15.13 9.28
CA PRO A 164 -29.63 14.59 9.96
C PRO A 164 -29.94 13.21 10.53
N MET A 165 -29.21 12.19 10.10
CA MET A 165 -29.27 10.85 10.68
C MET A 165 -28.39 10.78 11.94
N ASP A 166 -28.78 9.96 12.90
CA ASP A 166 -27.98 9.70 14.10
C ASP A 166 -26.64 9.04 13.70
N PRO A 167 -25.48 9.61 14.04
CA PRO A 167 -24.18 9.04 13.71
C PRO A 167 -23.83 7.80 14.56
N ARG A 168 -24.62 7.49 15.60
CA ARG A 168 -24.41 6.32 16.44
C ARG A 168 -24.72 5.05 15.65
N ALA A 169 -23.80 4.08 15.70
CA ALA A 169 -24.08 2.74 15.23
C ALA A 169 -25.27 2.13 16.02
N PRO A 170 -26.26 1.52 15.34
CA PRO A 170 -27.38 0.89 16.02
C PRO A 170 -26.87 -0.21 16.96
N GLN A 171 -27.48 -0.33 18.14
CA GLN A 171 -27.19 -1.45 19.03
C GLN A 171 -27.67 -2.75 18.42
N ARG A 172 -27.17 -3.85 18.98
CA ARG A 172 -27.64 -5.18 18.60
C ARG A 172 -29.13 -5.33 18.91
N GLY A 173 -29.92 -5.69 17.89
CA GLY A 173 -31.38 -5.76 17.98
C GLY A 173 -32.10 -4.42 17.77
N GLU A 174 -31.37 -3.35 17.44
CA GLU A 174 -31.93 -2.02 17.17
C GLU A 174 -32.10 -1.83 15.66
N GLY A 175 -33.34 -1.55 15.23
CA GLY A 175 -33.66 -1.24 13.84
C GLY A 175 -35.09 -1.63 13.46
N PRO A 176 -35.70 -0.96 12.47
CA PRO A 176 -37.03 -1.35 11.98
C PRO A 176 -36.98 -2.77 11.41
N GLY A 177 -37.92 -3.63 11.82
CA GLY A 177 -37.99 -5.03 11.40
C GLY A 177 -36.94 -5.93 12.05
N ILE A 178 -36.14 -5.47 13.02
CA ILE A 178 -35.16 -6.30 13.73
C ILE A 178 -35.72 -6.72 15.09
N THR A 179 -35.78 -8.02 15.36
CA THR A 179 -36.13 -8.57 16.68
C THR A 179 -35.00 -9.44 17.19
N LEU A 180 -34.45 -9.12 18.36
CA LEU A 180 -33.46 -9.94 19.04
C LEU A 180 -34.13 -10.90 20.03
N ILE A 181 -33.81 -12.18 19.94
CA ILE A 181 -34.27 -13.25 20.83
C ILE A 181 -33.06 -13.85 21.56
N GLU A 182 -32.82 -13.41 22.80
CA GLU A 182 -31.71 -13.89 23.62
C GLU A 182 -31.80 -15.39 23.91
N GLY A 183 -30.72 -16.13 23.67
CA GLY A 183 -30.68 -17.60 23.79
C GLY A 183 -31.63 -18.35 22.84
N GLY A 184 -32.18 -17.67 21.83
CA GLY A 184 -33.20 -18.22 20.93
C GLY A 184 -32.68 -19.17 19.85
N ALA A 185 -31.37 -19.33 19.70
CA ALA A 185 -30.79 -20.28 18.75
C ALA A 185 -30.57 -21.65 19.40
N ASP A 186 -30.78 -22.72 18.64
CA ASP A 186 -30.68 -24.12 19.12
C ASP A 186 -29.31 -24.49 19.72
N GLY A 187 -28.26 -23.71 19.44
CA GLY A 187 -26.91 -23.85 19.98
C GLY A 187 -26.60 -22.99 21.22
N GLY A 188 -27.60 -22.31 21.80
CA GLY A 188 -27.42 -21.45 22.98
C GLY A 188 -26.91 -20.03 22.70
N GLY A 189 -26.90 -19.62 21.43
CA GLY A 189 -26.68 -18.22 21.01
C GLY A 189 -28.00 -17.46 20.87
N ASP A 190 -27.94 -16.15 20.68
CA ASP A 190 -29.16 -15.37 20.41
C ASP A 190 -29.51 -15.41 18.92
N LEU A 191 -30.80 -15.30 18.64
CA LEU A 191 -31.35 -15.28 17.28
C LEU A 191 -31.80 -13.86 16.94
N ILE A 192 -31.44 -13.39 15.75
CA ILE A 192 -31.93 -12.12 15.20
C ILE A 192 -32.93 -12.46 14.11
N ASP A 193 -34.18 -12.10 14.32
CA ASP A 193 -35.24 -12.18 13.33
C ASP A 193 -35.35 -10.85 12.57
N VAL A 194 -35.46 -10.92 11.25
CA VAL A 194 -35.40 -9.76 10.35
C VAL A 194 -36.61 -9.77 9.41
N GLU A 195 -37.54 -8.86 9.66
CA GLU A 195 -38.70 -8.61 8.81
C GLU A 195 -38.30 -7.70 7.63
N LEU A 196 -38.25 -8.28 6.43
CA LEU A 196 -37.93 -7.57 5.19
C LEU A 196 -39.21 -7.21 4.45
N VAL A 197 -39.50 -5.91 4.34
CA VAL A 197 -40.61 -5.40 3.51
C VAL A 197 -40.06 -4.89 2.18
N MET A 198 -40.36 -5.59 1.09
CA MET A 198 -40.01 -5.18 -0.28
C MET A 198 -41.19 -4.45 -0.92
N THR A 199 -41.00 -3.18 -1.30
CA THR A 199 -42.00 -2.41 -2.04
C THR A 199 -41.53 -2.23 -3.48
N GLU A 200 -42.22 -2.85 -4.43
CA GLU A 200 -41.96 -2.62 -5.86
C GLU A 200 -42.65 -1.33 -6.32
N ARG A 201 -41.90 -0.44 -6.97
CA ARG A 201 -42.43 0.76 -7.61
C ARG A 201 -42.10 0.72 -9.10
N LEU A 202 -43.13 0.72 -9.94
CA LEU A 202 -42.98 0.89 -11.38
C LEU A 202 -42.41 2.28 -11.67
N MET A 203 -41.16 2.35 -12.12
CA MET A 203 -40.58 3.54 -12.71
C MET A 203 -41.10 3.65 -14.15
N THR A 204 -41.84 4.72 -14.47
CA THR A 204 -42.20 5.03 -15.87
C THR A 204 -40.93 5.42 -16.62
N ILE A 205 -40.56 4.63 -17.63
CA ILE A 205 -39.55 5.01 -18.62
C ILE A 205 -40.16 6.13 -19.48
N ALA A 206 -39.46 7.25 -19.64
CA ALA A 206 -39.92 8.33 -20.50
C ALA A 206 -39.97 7.85 -21.96
N ASP A 207 -41.06 8.13 -22.68
CA ASP A 207 -41.15 7.88 -24.12
C ASP A 207 -40.07 8.71 -24.85
N GLY A 208 -39.32 8.02 -25.73
CA GLY A 208 -38.16 8.55 -26.44
C GLY A 208 -38.45 9.54 -27.56
#